data_AF-A0A7S0M5I8-F1
#
_entry.id   AF-A0A7S0M5I8-F1
#
_cell.length_a   1.000
_cell.length_b   1.000
_cell.length_c   1.000
_cell.angle_alpha   90.00
_cell.angle_beta   90.00
_cell.angle_gamma   90.00
#
_symmetry.space_group_name_H-M   'P 1'
#
loop_
_entity.id
_entity.type
_entity.pdbx_description
1 polymer ?
#
loop_
_entity_poly.entity_id
_entity_poly.type
_entity_poly.pdbx_seq_one_letter_code
_entity_poly.pdbx_strand_id
1 'polypeptide(L)'
;AQKAPPASTTVPAIPWYIMTSPMTDTATKAFFKQKSFFGLAAEDVIFFEQGTLPCISNDGNILMESPSVVAAAPDGNGGIYRALEVSGSLGDMGRRGVEAVHVSSVDNAAVLPADPLFLGYCAAIGADCGAKVCSKACAEEAVGVLCRSEEGGARVVEYSEMDPAEARQIDPQTGELLLNAGNICNHFYTVGFLARAAAMAVPYHLAKKKIPAVTPEGKTETPASNNGVKLEQFIFDVFPHSRLFACAEVRREDEFGPVKNAPGAAADSPDTARALLLDLGRRYVEAAGGAVDGPGGIEVSPLLSYRGEGLSAAVAAAAADGSGP
;
A
#
# COMPACT_ATOMS: atom_id res chain seq x y z
N ALA A 1 -18.54 1.77 -50.66
CA ALA A 1 -17.91 2.36 -49.46
C ALA A 1 -17.27 1.23 -48.67
N GLN A 2 -15.94 1.13 -48.67
CA GLN A 2 -15.23 0.19 -47.80
C GLN A 2 -15.46 0.64 -46.36
N LYS A 3 -16.03 -0.26 -45.54
CA LYS A 3 -16.12 -0.07 -44.10
C LYS A 3 -14.69 0.16 -43.58
N ALA A 4 -14.50 1.26 -42.86
CA ALA A 4 -13.28 1.50 -42.12
C ALA A 4 -12.99 0.27 -41.23
N PRO A 5 -11.70 -0.12 -41.09
CA PRO A 5 -11.34 -1.19 -40.15
C PRO A 5 -11.84 -0.82 -38.75
N PRO A 6 -12.22 -1.81 -37.91
CA PRO A 6 -12.59 -1.53 -36.53
C PRO A 6 -11.45 -0.75 -35.87
N ALA A 7 -11.80 0.30 -35.13
CA ALA A 7 -10.84 1.05 -34.35
C ALA A 7 -9.99 0.06 -33.55
N SER A 8 -8.68 0.18 -33.68
CA SER A 8 -7.71 -0.54 -32.85
C SER A 8 -8.19 -0.44 -31.41
N THR A 9 -8.59 -1.57 -30.82
CA THR A 9 -8.89 -1.66 -29.40
C THR A 9 -7.55 -1.61 -28.67
N THR A 10 -6.92 -0.44 -28.65
CA THR A 10 -5.80 -0.16 -27.76
C THR A 10 -6.36 -0.25 -26.36
N VAL A 11 -6.01 -1.32 -25.64
CA VAL A 11 -6.25 -1.40 -24.20
C VAL A 11 -5.58 -0.16 -23.59
N PRO A 12 -6.32 0.72 -22.91
CA PRO A 12 -5.71 1.91 -22.32
C PRO A 12 -4.66 1.47 -21.30
N ALA A 13 -3.47 2.08 -21.36
CA ALA A 13 -2.41 1.81 -20.41
C ALA A 13 -2.86 2.18 -18.99
N ILE A 14 -2.38 1.44 -17.99
CA ILE A 14 -2.53 1.79 -16.57
C ILE A 14 -1.20 2.41 -16.14
N PRO A 15 -1.09 3.74 -16.03
CA PRO A 15 0.15 4.38 -15.62
C PRO A 15 0.48 4.02 -14.17
N TRP A 16 1.71 3.60 -13.93
CA TRP A 16 2.19 3.23 -12.61
C TRP A 16 3.08 4.34 -12.04
N TYR A 17 2.53 5.08 -11.09
CA TYR A 17 3.27 6.09 -10.33
C TYR A 17 3.91 5.45 -9.10
N ILE A 18 5.24 5.51 -9.02
CA ILE A 18 6.03 4.91 -7.95
C ILE A 18 6.66 6.02 -7.13
N MET A 19 6.16 6.20 -5.91
CA MET A 19 6.74 7.12 -4.94
C MET A 19 7.99 6.51 -4.31
N THR A 20 9.12 7.20 -4.42
CA THR A 20 10.39 6.83 -3.80
C THR A 20 10.75 7.83 -2.70
N SER A 21 11.70 7.47 -1.84
CA SER A 21 12.41 8.44 -0.99
C SER A 21 13.75 8.78 -1.64
N PRO A 22 14.42 9.88 -1.24
CA PRO A 22 15.78 10.15 -1.71
C PRO A 22 16.75 8.98 -1.47
N MET A 23 16.50 8.18 -0.43
CA MET A 23 17.32 7.01 -0.06
C MET A 23 17.05 5.78 -0.92
N THR A 24 15.89 5.69 -1.59
CA THR A 24 15.49 4.51 -2.36
C THR A 24 15.42 4.76 -3.87
N ASP A 25 15.36 6.02 -4.30
CA ASP A 25 15.07 6.40 -5.68
C ASP A 25 16.05 5.81 -6.71
N THR A 26 17.34 6.06 -6.52
CA THR A 26 18.38 5.64 -7.48
C THR A 26 18.41 4.12 -7.65
N ALA A 27 18.33 3.37 -6.53
CA ALA A 27 18.36 1.92 -6.56
C ALA A 27 17.09 1.35 -7.22
N THR A 28 15.92 1.90 -6.92
CA THR A 28 14.65 1.48 -7.53
C THR A 28 14.65 1.72 -9.04
N LYS A 29 15.02 2.92 -9.51
CA LYS A 29 15.09 3.23 -10.95
C LYS A 29 16.07 2.31 -11.68
N ALA A 30 17.24 2.04 -11.08
CA ALA A 30 18.24 1.14 -11.64
C ALA A 30 17.70 -0.30 -11.77
N PHE A 31 16.98 -0.79 -10.75
CA PHE A 31 16.40 -2.12 -10.76
C PHE A 31 15.33 -2.30 -11.85
N PHE A 32 14.42 -1.33 -12.00
CA PHE A 32 13.42 -1.36 -13.08
C PHE A 32 14.06 -1.36 -14.46
N LYS A 33 15.08 -0.52 -14.68
CA LYS A 33 15.83 -0.49 -15.94
C LYS A 33 16.53 -1.82 -16.21
N GLN A 34 17.17 -2.41 -15.20
CA GLN A 34 17.82 -3.73 -15.31
C GLN A 34 16.81 -4.83 -15.70
N LYS A 35 15.59 -4.75 -15.17
CA LYS A 35 14.50 -5.71 -15.46
C LYS A 35 13.67 -5.34 -16.70
N SER A 36 14.11 -4.36 -17.49
CA SER A 36 13.37 -3.88 -18.67
C SER A 36 11.90 -3.57 -18.35
N PHE A 37 11.69 -2.91 -17.20
CA PHE A 37 10.37 -2.52 -16.68
C PHE A 37 9.38 -3.68 -16.57
N PHE A 38 9.87 -4.92 -16.43
CA PHE A 38 9.05 -6.14 -16.34
C PHE A 38 8.09 -6.33 -17.54
N GLY A 39 8.46 -5.78 -18.70
CA GLY A 39 7.65 -5.81 -19.93
C GLY A 39 6.65 -4.67 -20.08
N LEU A 40 6.57 -3.75 -19.11
CA LEU A 40 5.78 -2.52 -19.22
C LEU A 40 6.48 -1.49 -20.13
N ALA A 41 5.68 -0.61 -20.73
CA ALA A 41 6.21 0.56 -21.44
C ALA A 41 6.88 1.51 -20.43
N ALA A 42 8.10 1.95 -20.73
CA ALA A 42 8.88 2.78 -19.81
C ALA A 42 8.22 4.14 -19.55
N GLU A 43 7.51 4.67 -20.54
CA GLU A 43 6.72 5.90 -20.45
C GLU A 43 5.50 5.80 -19.53
N ASP A 44 5.06 4.59 -19.20
CA ASP A 44 3.93 4.33 -18.29
C ASP A 44 4.38 3.99 -16.87
N VAL A 45 5.70 4.00 -16.59
CA VAL A 45 6.27 3.82 -15.24
C VAL A 45 6.92 5.14 -14.79
N ILE A 46 6.22 5.87 -13.94
CA ILE A 46 6.58 7.23 -13.53
C ILE A 46 7.11 7.21 -12.10
N PHE A 47 8.37 7.57 -11.91
CA PHE A 47 8.96 7.72 -10.58
C PHE A 47 8.86 9.16 -10.11
N PHE A 48 8.50 9.35 -8.84
CA PHE A 48 8.54 10.65 -8.18
C PHE A 48 8.99 10.50 -6.73
N GLU A 49 9.72 11.49 -6.22
CA GLU A 49 10.29 11.43 -4.88
C GLU A 49 9.40 12.19 -3.88
N GLN A 50 9.20 11.60 -2.70
CA GLN A 50 8.63 12.29 -1.55
C GLN A 50 9.65 13.21 -0.88
N GLY A 51 9.16 14.11 -0.03
CA GLY A 51 9.99 15.05 0.69
C GLY A 51 10.76 14.42 1.85
N THR A 52 11.51 15.27 2.54
CA THR A 52 12.12 14.94 3.82
C THR A 52 11.89 16.06 4.81
N LEU A 53 11.86 15.71 6.10
CA LEU A 53 11.79 16.65 7.20
C LEU A 53 13.01 16.51 8.11
N PRO A 54 13.49 17.61 8.71
CA PRO A 54 14.52 17.56 9.73
C PRO A 54 14.09 16.72 10.92
N CYS A 55 15.03 15.94 11.45
CA CYS A 55 14.88 15.28 12.73
C CYS A 55 15.03 16.30 13.86
N ILE A 56 14.19 16.19 14.89
CA ILE A 56 14.13 17.16 15.99
C ILE A 56 14.53 16.45 17.29
N SER A 57 15.43 17.03 18.08
CA SER A 57 15.82 16.51 19.38
C SER A 57 14.66 16.62 20.38
N ASN A 58 14.76 15.92 21.51
CA ASN A 58 13.77 16.03 22.60
C ASN A 58 13.62 17.47 23.13
N ASP A 59 14.63 18.32 22.93
CA ASP A 59 14.65 19.73 23.34
C ASP A 59 14.16 20.69 22.23
N GLY A 60 13.68 20.17 21.10
CA GLY A 60 13.14 20.97 19.99
C GLY A 60 14.19 21.50 19.00
N ASN A 61 15.44 21.04 19.07
CA ASN A 61 16.50 21.49 18.17
C ASN A 61 16.63 20.58 16.95
N ILE A 62 17.00 21.13 15.78
CA ILE A 62 17.33 20.31 14.61
C ILE A 62 18.57 19.46 14.90
N LEU A 63 18.45 18.16 14.67
CA LEU A 63 19.59 17.23 14.76
C LEU A 63 20.43 17.30 13.49
N MET A 64 21.74 17.24 13.68
CA MET A 64 22.73 17.21 12.60
C MET A 64 23.25 15.78 12.45
N GLU A 65 23.22 15.22 11.23
CA GLU A 65 23.78 13.91 10.92
C GLU A 65 25.31 13.95 10.95
N SER A 66 25.88 15.05 10.45
CA SER A 66 27.30 15.36 10.46
C SER A 66 27.51 16.87 10.69
N PRO A 67 28.75 17.35 10.88
CA PRO A 67 29.01 18.78 11.09
C PRO A 67 28.45 19.72 10.00
N SER A 68 28.15 19.20 8.80
CA SER A 68 27.66 19.99 7.66
C SER A 68 26.35 19.47 7.06
N VAL A 69 25.72 18.43 7.64
CA VAL A 69 24.51 17.80 7.08
C VAL A 69 23.45 17.68 8.18
N VAL A 70 22.25 18.18 7.89
CA VAL A 70 21.08 18.03 8.76
C VAL A 70 20.61 16.58 8.71
N ALA A 71 20.33 15.98 9.86
CA ALA A 71 19.67 14.68 9.91
C ALA A 71 18.24 14.84 9.43
N ALA A 72 17.91 14.20 8.31
CA ALA A 72 16.57 14.24 7.71
C ALA A 72 15.98 12.83 7.58
N ALA A 73 14.66 12.73 7.61
CA ALA A 73 13.93 11.50 7.36
C ALA A 73 12.80 11.77 6.35
N PRO A 74 12.28 10.73 5.67
CA PRO A 74 11.07 10.90 4.87
C PRO A 74 9.93 11.51 5.69
N ASP A 75 9.09 12.31 5.04
CA ASP A 75 7.99 13.05 5.67
C ASP A 75 6.72 12.20 5.93
N GLY A 76 6.87 10.86 5.97
CA GLY A 76 5.78 9.90 6.11
C GLY A 76 5.04 9.63 4.79
N ASN A 77 4.22 8.57 4.75
CA ASN A 77 3.50 8.20 3.53
C ASN A 77 2.43 9.23 3.12
N GLY A 78 2.00 10.10 4.03
CA GLY A 78 1.16 11.26 3.74
C GLY A 78 1.85 12.36 2.93
N GLY A 79 3.20 12.33 2.83
CA GLY A 79 3.96 13.19 1.94
C GLY A 79 3.61 13.01 0.45
N ILE A 80 2.91 11.93 0.10
CA ILE A 80 2.43 11.63 -1.26
C ILE A 80 1.68 12.80 -1.89
N TYR A 81 0.85 13.52 -1.14
CA TYR A 81 -0.01 14.56 -1.71
C TYR A 81 0.82 15.73 -2.25
N ARG A 82 1.76 16.22 -1.45
CA ARG A 82 2.71 17.25 -1.85
C ARG A 82 3.66 16.73 -2.95
N ALA A 83 4.12 15.50 -2.84
CA ALA A 83 5.03 14.89 -3.81
C ALA A 83 4.38 14.76 -5.21
N LEU A 84 3.10 14.40 -5.27
CA LEU A 84 2.32 14.33 -6.51
C LEU A 84 2.15 15.71 -7.15
N GLU A 85 1.96 16.77 -6.36
CA GLU A 85 1.87 18.15 -6.85
C GLU A 85 3.22 18.65 -7.38
N VAL A 86 4.27 18.58 -6.54
CA VAL A 86 5.60 19.13 -6.85
C VAL A 86 6.26 18.41 -8.03
N SER A 87 6.07 17.09 -8.14
CA SER A 87 6.60 16.31 -9.28
C SER A 87 5.86 16.58 -10.60
N GLY A 88 4.69 17.21 -10.55
CA GLY A 88 3.81 17.36 -11.71
C GLY A 88 3.02 16.08 -12.07
N SER A 89 3.06 15.05 -11.22
CA SER A 89 2.32 13.79 -11.43
C SER A 89 0.81 13.99 -11.45
N LEU A 90 0.25 14.90 -10.63
CA LEU A 90 -1.18 15.27 -10.74
C LEU A 90 -1.52 15.85 -12.11
N GLY A 91 -0.62 16.68 -12.66
CA GLY A 91 -0.77 17.23 -14.00
C GLY A 91 -0.67 16.15 -15.09
N ASP A 92 0.19 15.15 -14.89
CA ASP A 92 0.31 14.00 -15.80
C ASP A 92 -0.94 13.13 -15.81
N MET A 93 -1.50 12.82 -14.64
CA MET A 93 -2.78 12.12 -14.49
C MET A 93 -3.89 12.84 -15.29
N GLY A 94 -3.98 14.17 -15.16
CA GLY A 94 -4.94 14.98 -15.91
C GLY A 94 -4.73 14.92 -17.42
N ARG A 95 -3.48 15.00 -17.91
CA ARG A 95 -3.16 14.88 -19.35
C ARG A 95 -3.51 13.52 -19.93
N ARG A 96 -3.36 12.46 -19.14
CA ARG A 96 -3.66 11.07 -19.53
C ARG A 96 -5.15 10.71 -19.41
N GLY A 97 -5.97 11.59 -18.83
CA GLY A 97 -7.38 11.31 -18.58
C GLY A 97 -7.60 10.29 -17.47
N VAL A 98 -6.68 10.18 -16.51
CA VAL A 98 -6.87 9.32 -15.32
C VAL A 98 -7.96 9.93 -14.45
N GLU A 99 -8.99 9.14 -14.14
CA GLU A 99 -10.12 9.59 -13.29
C GLU A 99 -9.91 9.20 -11.82
N ALA A 100 -9.30 8.03 -11.59
CA ALA A 100 -9.08 7.47 -10.28
C ALA A 100 -7.71 6.77 -10.17
N VAL A 101 -7.21 6.70 -8.94
CA VAL A 101 -5.93 6.12 -8.58
C VAL A 101 -6.15 5.09 -7.48
N HIS A 102 -5.63 3.89 -7.68
CA HIS A 102 -5.45 2.90 -6.62
C HIS A 102 -4.05 3.08 -6.03
N VAL A 103 -3.98 3.39 -4.74
CA VAL A 103 -2.74 3.53 -3.98
C VAL A 103 -2.59 2.35 -3.04
N SER A 104 -1.42 1.71 -3.00
CA SER A 104 -1.14 0.61 -2.09
C SER A 104 0.27 0.70 -1.50
N SER A 105 0.46 0.13 -0.32
CA SER A 105 1.80 -0.10 0.23
C SER A 105 2.54 -1.19 -0.55
N VAL A 106 3.87 -1.05 -0.69
CA VAL A 106 4.74 -1.96 -1.44
C VAL A 106 5.01 -3.29 -0.70
N ASP A 107 4.80 -3.31 0.62
CA ASP A 107 5.12 -4.46 1.47
C ASP A 107 4.06 -5.57 1.45
N ASN A 108 2.89 -5.35 0.83
CA ASN A 108 1.85 -6.35 0.70
C ASN A 108 2.09 -7.25 -0.53
N ALA A 109 2.59 -8.46 -0.31
CA ALA A 109 2.86 -9.42 -1.37
C ALA A 109 1.60 -9.95 -2.09
N ALA A 110 0.45 -9.89 -1.42
CA ALA A 110 -0.85 -10.35 -1.94
C ALA A 110 -1.72 -9.20 -2.48
N VAL A 111 -1.14 -8.00 -2.66
CA VAL A 111 -1.87 -6.88 -3.24
C VAL A 111 -2.38 -7.24 -4.63
N LEU A 112 -3.59 -6.77 -4.97
CA LEU A 112 -4.17 -6.85 -6.30
C LEU A 112 -4.07 -5.47 -6.98
N PRO A 113 -3.00 -5.17 -7.75
CA PRO A 113 -2.80 -3.86 -8.35
C PRO A 113 -3.94 -3.52 -9.31
N ALA A 114 -4.44 -2.29 -9.24
CA ALA A 114 -5.62 -1.83 -9.98
C ALA A 114 -6.86 -2.76 -9.91
N ASP A 115 -7.18 -3.34 -8.73
CA ASP A 115 -8.32 -4.26 -8.56
C ASP A 115 -9.64 -3.69 -9.13
N PRO A 116 -10.17 -4.29 -10.22
CA PRO A 116 -11.35 -3.77 -10.89
C PRO A 116 -12.61 -3.87 -10.03
N LEU A 117 -12.69 -4.81 -9.07
CA LEU A 117 -13.85 -4.92 -8.19
C LEU A 117 -13.91 -3.75 -7.22
N PHE A 118 -12.78 -3.40 -6.59
CA PHE A 118 -12.70 -2.26 -5.69
C PHE A 118 -12.86 -0.92 -6.42
N LEU A 119 -12.12 -0.71 -7.52
CA LEU A 119 -12.24 0.49 -8.34
C LEU A 119 -13.68 0.66 -8.85
N GLY A 120 -14.31 -0.43 -9.33
CA GLY A 120 -15.68 -0.46 -9.81
C GLY A 120 -16.70 -0.18 -8.71
N TYR A 121 -16.51 -0.74 -7.51
CA TYR A 121 -17.34 -0.44 -6.34
C TYR A 121 -17.31 1.05 -5.99
N CYS A 122 -16.11 1.63 -5.85
CA CYS A 122 -15.94 3.06 -5.56
C CYS A 122 -16.58 3.94 -6.64
N ALA A 123 -16.34 3.62 -7.92
CA ALA A 123 -16.93 4.35 -9.05
C ALA A 123 -18.46 4.26 -9.08
N ALA A 124 -19.02 3.06 -8.86
CA ALA A 124 -20.46 2.82 -8.92
C ALA A 124 -21.25 3.61 -7.87
N ILE A 125 -20.68 3.80 -6.68
CA ILE A 125 -21.30 4.60 -5.62
C ILE A 125 -20.96 6.10 -5.72
N GLY A 126 -20.05 6.49 -6.62
CA GLY A 126 -19.60 7.88 -6.77
C GLY A 126 -18.69 8.34 -5.63
N ALA A 127 -17.93 7.44 -5.02
CA ALA A 127 -16.99 7.78 -3.97
C ALA A 127 -15.83 8.63 -4.51
N ASP A 128 -15.35 9.58 -3.71
CA ASP A 128 -14.18 10.39 -4.06
C ASP A 128 -12.89 9.91 -3.37
N CYS A 129 -13.05 9.11 -2.31
CA CYS A 129 -12.00 8.45 -1.55
C CYS A 129 -12.52 7.09 -1.04
N GLY A 130 -11.65 6.11 -0.84
CA GLY A 130 -12.03 4.85 -0.22
C GLY A 130 -10.86 4.06 0.30
N ALA A 131 -11.14 3.07 1.14
CA ALA A 131 -10.15 2.15 1.67
C ALA A 131 -10.65 0.71 1.62
N LYS A 132 -9.72 -0.20 1.30
CA LYS A 132 -9.89 -1.60 1.64
C LYS A 132 -9.48 -1.84 3.09
N VAL A 133 -10.21 -2.71 3.74
CA VAL A 133 -9.93 -3.19 5.09
C VAL A 133 -9.99 -4.71 5.12
N CYS A 134 -9.33 -5.32 6.09
CA CYS A 134 -9.62 -6.70 6.46
C CYS A 134 -9.93 -6.77 7.95
N SER A 135 -10.73 -7.76 8.35
CA SER A 135 -10.91 -8.11 9.75
C SER A 135 -9.56 -8.21 10.47
N LYS A 136 -9.50 -7.67 11.70
CA LYS A 136 -8.33 -7.81 12.58
C LYS A 136 -8.17 -9.27 12.97
N ALA A 137 -6.92 -9.74 13.01
CA ALA A 137 -6.59 -11.09 13.45
C ALA A 137 -6.83 -11.26 14.97
N CYS A 138 -6.58 -10.21 15.74
CA CYS A 138 -6.85 -10.14 17.18
C CYS A 138 -6.92 -8.68 17.65
N ALA A 139 -7.38 -8.45 18.88
CA ALA A 139 -7.47 -7.11 19.45
C ALA A 139 -6.09 -6.41 19.50
N GLU A 140 -5.03 -7.17 19.77
CA GLU A 140 -3.65 -6.71 19.91
C GLU A 140 -2.90 -6.50 18.57
N GLU A 141 -3.52 -6.80 17.43
CA GLU A 141 -2.88 -6.60 16.14
C GLU A 141 -2.49 -5.11 15.94
N ALA A 142 -1.22 -4.89 15.58
CA ALA A 142 -0.65 -3.56 15.34
C ALA A 142 -1.07 -3.01 13.97
N VAL A 143 -2.36 -2.76 13.81
CA VAL A 143 -2.99 -2.22 12.61
C VAL A 143 -3.93 -1.08 13.00
N GLY A 144 -3.87 0.03 12.27
CA GLY A 144 -4.84 1.11 12.41
C GLY A 144 -6.23 0.64 12.03
N VAL A 145 -7.26 1.14 12.70
CA VAL A 145 -8.65 0.76 12.45
C VAL A 145 -9.39 1.90 11.76
N LEU A 146 -10.08 1.59 10.68
CA LEU A 146 -10.95 2.53 9.99
C LEU A 146 -12.23 2.76 10.80
N CYS A 147 -12.47 4.01 11.17
CA CYS A 147 -13.62 4.46 11.93
C CYS A 147 -14.34 5.58 11.19
N ARG A 148 -15.59 5.84 11.58
CA ARG A 148 -16.28 7.07 11.16
C ARG A 148 -15.61 8.28 11.81
N SER A 149 -15.38 9.34 11.04
CA SER A 149 -14.91 10.61 11.57
C SER A 149 -16.08 11.49 12.03
N GLU A 150 -15.87 12.27 13.09
CA GLU A 150 -16.83 13.27 13.58
C GLU A 150 -17.03 14.43 12.58
N GLU A 151 -16.01 14.71 11.75
CA GLU A 151 -16.03 15.79 10.76
C GLU A 151 -16.76 15.41 9.46
N GLY A 152 -17.21 14.16 9.34
CA GLY A 152 -17.64 13.56 8.07
C GLY A 152 -16.55 12.68 7.46
N GLY A 153 -16.91 11.85 6.47
CA GLY A 153 -15.99 10.88 5.88
C GLY A 153 -15.58 9.77 6.86
N ALA A 154 -14.32 9.36 6.80
CA ALA A 154 -13.72 8.34 7.66
C ALA A 154 -12.42 8.85 8.29
N ARG A 155 -11.89 8.12 9.26
CA ARG A 155 -10.54 8.31 9.80
C ARG A 155 -9.94 6.96 10.12
N VAL A 156 -8.62 6.87 10.17
CA VAL A 156 -7.94 5.72 10.75
C VAL A 156 -7.47 6.11 12.15
N VAL A 157 -7.76 5.27 13.13
CA VAL A 157 -7.20 5.39 14.48
C VAL A 157 -6.06 4.40 14.58
N GLU A 158 -4.84 4.90 14.75
CA GLU A 158 -3.67 4.03 14.85
C GLU A 158 -3.68 3.22 16.13
N TYR A 159 -3.12 2.01 16.08
CA TYR A 159 -3.13 1.08 17.21
C TYR A 159 -2.41 1.67 18.44
N SER A 160 -1.41 2.53 18.23
CA SER A 160 -0.68 3.23 19.30
C SER A 160 -1.48 4.34 19.99
N GLU A 161 -2.62 4.74 19.40
CA GLU A 161 -3.50 5.79 19.89
C GLU A 161 -4.78 5.24 20.54
N MET A 162 -4.99 3.92 20.49
CA MET A 162 -6.20 3.26 20.96
C MET A 162 -6.07 2.81 22.42
N ASP A 163 -7.14 2.98 23.21
CA ASP A 163 -7.22 2.40 24.55
C ASP A 163 -7.31 0.85 24.45
N PRO A 164 -6.47 0.08 25.16
CA PRO A 164 -6.51 -1.38 25.12
C PRO A 164 -7.85 -2.01 25.55
N ALA A 165 -8.68 -1.31 26.33
CA ALA A 165 -10.03 -1.74 26.67
C ALA A 165 -11.01 -1.53 25.51
N GLU A 166 -10.89 -0.41 24.78
CA GLU A 166 -11.67 -0.14 23.57
C GLU A 166 -11.33 -1.13 22.46
N ALA A 167 -10.03 -1.41 22.26
CA ALA A 167 -9.54 -2.36 21.26
C ALA A 167 -10.07 -3.79 21.43
N ARG A 168 -10.49 -4.15 22.67
CA ARG A 168 -11.00 -5.49 23.03
C ARG A 168 -12.52 -5.55 23.10
N GLN A 169 -13.23 -4.47 22.82
CA GLN A 169 -14.69 -4.49 22.81
C GLN A 169 -15.18 -5.44 21.72
N ILE A 170 -16.23 -6.19 22.05
CA ILE A 170 -16.89 -7.15 21.16
C ILE A 170 -18.26 -6.59 20.79
N ASP A 171 -18.60 -6.64 19.52
CA ASP A 171 -19.96 -6.38 19.07
C ASP A 171 -20.85 -7.55 19.53
N PRO A 172 -21.85 -7.30 20.40
CA PRO A 172 -22.70 -8.36 20.93
C PRO A 172 -23.61 -9.01 19.87
N GLN A 173 -23.79 -8.39 18.69
CA GLN A 173 -24.61 -8.93 17.60
C GLN A 173 -23.82 -9.89 16.71
N THR A 174 -22.56 -9.58 16.42
CA THR A 174 -21.72 -10.38 15.52
C THR A 174 -20.80 -11.35 16.27
N GLY A 175 -20.43 -11.02 17.51
CA GLY A 175 -19.42 -11.73 18.28
C GLY A 175 -17.98 -11.41 17.86
N GLU A 176 -17.80 -10.45 16.95
CA GLU A 176 -16.50 -9.98 16.46
C GLU A 176 -16.02 -8.75 17.26
N LEU A 177 -14.78 -8.31 17.00
CA LEU A 177 -14.29 -7.04 17.55
C LEU A 177 -15.19 -5.88 17.10
N LEU A 178 -15.51 -4.94 17.99
CA LEU A 178 -16.25 -3.74 17.62
C LEU A 178 -15.44 -2.88 16.63
N LEU A 179 -14.12 -2.83 16.85
CA LEU A 179 -13.16 -2.12 16.02
C LEU A 179 -12.40 -3.13 15.13
N ASN A 180 -13.10 -3.71 14.15
CA ASN A 180 -12.58 -4.81 13.32
C ASN A 180 -12.01 -4.40 11.96
N ALA A 181 -12.30 -3.19 11.47
CA ALA A 181 -11.93 -2.74 10.13
C ALA A 181 -10.44 -2.36 10.03
N GLY A 182 -9.54 -3.34 10.00
CA GLY A 182 -8.10 -3.15 9.92
C GLY A 182 -7.67 -2.53 8.58
N ASN A 183 -7.06 -1.34 8.63
CA ASN A 183 -6.54 -0.64 7.46
C ASN A 183 -5.32 -1.38 6.87
N ILE A 184 -5.43 -1.82 5.63
CA ILE A 184 -4.36 -2.54 4.91
C ILE A 184 -3.53 -1.65 3.97
N CYS A 185 -3.63 -0.33 4.13
CA CYS A 185 -2.96 0.67 3.28
C CYS A 185 -3.20 0.45 1.79
N ASN A 186 -4.47 0.23 1.43
CA ASN A 186 -4.93 0.06 0.06
C ASN A 186 -6.15 0.95 -0.16
N HIS A 187 -5.98 2.00 -0.96
CA HIS A 187 -6.86 3.16 -1.01
C HIS A 187 -7.26 3.49 -2.45
N PHE A 188 -8.45 4.04 -2.59
CA PHE A 188 -8.99 4.61 -3.81
C PHE A 188 -9.04 6.13 -3.66
N TYR A 189 -8.62 6.85 -4.69
CA TYR A 189 -8.82 8.30 -4.76
C TYR A 189 -9.23 8.71 -6.17
N THR A 190 -10.19 9.62 -6.28
CA THR A 190 -10.35 10.38 -7.52
C THR A 190 -9.18 11.36 -7.68
N VAL A 191 -8.78 11.64 -8.92
CA VAL A 191 -7.73 12.66 -9.17
C VAL A 191 -8.15 14.03 -8.63
N GLY A 192 -9.44 14.36 -8.71
CA GLY A 192 -10.00 15.57 -8.11
C GLY A 192 -9.92 15.60 -6.58
N PHE A 193 -9.98 14.46 -5.89
CA PHE A 193 -9.74 14.39 -4.45
C PHE A 193 -8.25 14.57 -4.14
N LEU A 194 -7.35 13.89 -4.85
CA LEU A 194 -5.89 14.03 -4.66
C LEU A 194 -5.43 15.50 -4.83
N ALA A 195 -5.97 16.21 -5.82
CA ALA A 195 -5.66 17.62 -6.04
C ALA A 195 -6.11 18.51 -4.86
N ARG A 196 -7.25 18.21 -4.23
CA ARG A 196 -7.67 18.92 -3.01
C ARG A 196 -6.79 18.55 -1.82
N ALA A 197 -6.47 17.27 -1.67
CA ALA A 197 -5.63 16.75 -0.59
C ALA A 197 -4.22 17.38 -0.60
N ALA A 198 -3.63 17.63 -1.78
CA ALA A 198 -2.35 18.33 -1.89
C ALA A 198 -2.35 19.75 -1.30
N ALA A 199 -3.50 20.42 -1.29
CA ALA A 199 -3.65 21.76 -0.72
C ALA A 199 -4.04 21.75 0.78
N MET A 200 -4.22 20.57 1.39
CA MET A 200 -4.63 20.45 2.79
C MET A 200 -3.44 20.48 3.74
N ALA A 201 -3.65 21.08 4.91
CA ALA A 201 -2.74 20.94 6.04
C ALA A 201 -3.21 19.74 6.90
N VAL A 202 -2.45 18.65 6.88
CA VAL A 202 -2.66 17.48 7.75
C VAL A 202 -1.64 17.47 8.89
N PRO A 203 -2.00 16.89 10.06
CA PRO A 203 -1.12 16.88 11.22
C PRO A 203 0.19 16.12 10.97
N TYR A 204 1.21 16.46 11.75
CA TYR A 204 2.42 15.65 11.87
C TYR A 204 2.32 14.74 13.09
N HIS A 205 2.59 13.47 12.87
CA HIS A 205 2.71 12.45 13.90
C HIS A 205 4.16 12.36 14.39
N LEU A 206 4.33 12.13 15.69
CA LEU A 206 5.64 12.14 16.35
C LEU A 206 6.16 10.72 16.55
N ALA A 207 7.15 10.31 15.76
CA ALA A 207 7.82 9.03 15.92
C ALA A 207 9.13 9.19 16.72
N LYS A 208 9.13 8.82 18.01
CA LYS A 208 10.34 8.83 18.86
C LYS A 208 11.33 7.75 18.38
N LYS A 209 12.57 8.14 18.07
CA LYS A 209 13.59 7.23 17.51
C LYS A 209 14.97 7.50 18.12
N LYS A 210 15.85 6.49 17.98
CA LYS A 210 17.30 6.63 18.16
C LYS A 210 17.87 7.18 16.84
N ILE A 211 18.18 8.46 16.80
CA ILE A 211 18.60 9.16 15.59
C ILE A 211 20.10 9.41 15.70
N PRO A 212 20.93 8.80 14.83
CA PRO A 212 22.35 9.11 14.77
C PRO A 212 22.56 10.61 14.56
N ALA A 213 23.39 11.23 15.39
CA ALA A 213 23.63 12.66 15.36
C ALA A 213 25.07 13.01 15.72
N VAL A 214 25.51 14.19 15.30
CA VAL A 214 26.83 14.73 15.62
C VAL A 214 26.90 15.10 17.11
N THR A 215 27.99 14.69 17.76
CA THR A 215 28.32 15.11 19.13
C THR A 215 29.05 16.46 19.12
N PRO A 216 29.18 17.15 20.27
CA PRO A 216 29.98 18.38 20.37
C PRO A 216 31.42 18.23 19.86
N GLU A 217 31.98 17.04 19.86
CA GLU A 217 33.33 16.71 19.35
C GLU A 217 33.37 16.52 17.82
N GLY A 218 32.25 16.70 17.12
CA GLY A 218 32.16 16.57 15.67
C GLY A 218 32.07 15.14 15.14
N LYS A 219 31.80 14.15 16.01
CA LYS A 219 31.66 12.73 15.62
C LYS A 219 30.19 12.34 15.54
N THR A 220 29.81 11.54 14.56
CA THR A 220 28.44 10.98 14.47
C THR A 220 28.33 9.75 15.35
N GLU A 221 27.36 9.75 16.27
CA GLU A 221 27.11 8.63 17.17
C GLU A 221 25.63 8.24 17.18
N THR A 222 25.36 6.94 17.35
CA THR A 222 24.00 6.45 17.57
C THR A 222 23.72 6.41 19.08
N PRO A 223 22.65 7.08 19.55
CA PRO A 223 22.38 7.20 20.97
C PRO A 223 21.90 5.86 21.57
N ALA A 224 22.16 5.66 22.87
CA ALA A 224 21.71 4.47 23.59
C ALA A 224 20.17 4.40 23.75
N SER A 225 19.51 5.55 23.87
CA SER A 225 18.06 5.73 24.00
C SER A 225 17.52 6.70 22.94
N ASN A 226 16.19 6.83 22.84
CA ASN A 226 15.58 7.78 21.90
C ASN A 226 16.00 9.22 22.26
N ASN A 227 16.66 9.90 21.33
CA ASN A 227 17.18 11.27 21.50
C ASN A 227 16.37 12.33 20.73
N GLY A 228 15.40 11.91 19.93
CA GLY A 228 14.58 12.82 19.15
C GLY A 228 13.37 12.17 18.49
N VAL A 229 12.70 12.96 17.67
CA VAL A 229 11.49 12.62 16.93
C VAL A 229 11.69 12.81 15.43
N LYS A 230 11.04 11.94 14.66
CA LYS A 230 10.75 12.15 13.24
C LYS A 230 9.31 12.61 13.12
N LEU A 231 9.07 13.57 12.23
CA LEU A 231 7.74 14.04 11.87
C LEU A 231 7.26 13.26 10.65
N GLU A 232 6.08 12.65 10.73
CA GLU A 232 5.50 11.87 9.64
C GLU A 232 4.05 12.31 9.41
N GLN A 233 3.65 12.50 8.16
CA GLN A 233 2.23 12.62 7.79
C GLN A 233 1.72 11.22 7.43
N PHE A 234 0.46 10.93 7.75
CA PHE A 234 -0.17 9.68 7.34
C PHE A 234 -1.11 9.88 6.16
N ILE A 235 -1.02 8.96 5.20
CA ILE A 235 -1.79 9.02 3.96
C ILE A 235 -3.30 9.04 4.21
N PHE A 236 -3.78 8.43 5.29
CA PHE A 236 -5.20 8.38 5.61
C PHE A 236 -5.72 9.61 6.38
N ASP A 237 -4.87 10.57 6.75
CA ASP A 237 -5.29 11.76 7.53
C ASP A 237 -6.17 12.72 6.70
N VAL A 238 -6.28 12.52 5.39
CA VAL A 238 -7.19 13.28 4.52
C VAL A 238 -8.59 12.67 4.41
N PHE A 239 -8.81 11.46 4.92
CA PHE A 239 -10.10 10.76 4.82
C PHE A 239 -11.29 11.53 5.40
N PRO A 240 -11.14 12.35 6.48
CA PRO A 240 -12.24 13.16 6.99
C PRO A 240 -12.79 14.16 5.95
N HIS A 241 -12.00 14.52 4.95
CA HIS A 241 -12.36 15.50 3.91
C HIS A 241 -12.99 14.88 2.66
N SER A 242 -13.25 13.57 2.67
CA SER A 242 -13.99 12.89 1.61
C SER A 242 -15.46 13.28 1.63
N ARG A 243 -16.04 13.53 0.45
CA ARG A 243 -17.47 13.81 0.30
C ARG A 243 -18.30 12.55 0.43
N LEU A 244 -17.78 11.44 -0.10
CA LEU A 244 -18.37 10.12 0.02
C LEU A 244 -17.23 9.11 0.10
N PHE A 245 -17.07 8.53 1.29
CA PHE A 245 -16.01 7.58 1.57
C PHE A 245 -16.51 6.15 1.35
N ALA A 246 -15.77 5.36 0.57
CA ALA A 246 -16.03 3.93 0.36
C ALA A 246 -15.21 3.06 1.33
N CYS A 247 -15.85 2.05 1.93
CA CYS A 247 -15.15 1.03 2.70
C CYS A 247 -15.44 -0.34 2.07
N ALA A 248 -14.40 -1.09 1.71
CA ALA A 248 -14.52 -2.42 1.14
C ALA A 248 -13.78 -3.42 2.04
N GLU A 249 -14.52 -4.31 2.70
CA GLU A 249 -13.89 -5.41 3.41
C GLU A 249 -13.46 -6.51 2.42
N VAL A 250 -12.25 -7.01 2.61
CA VAL A 250 -11.68 -8.10 1.82
C VAL A 250 -11.19 -9.24 2.73
N ARG A 251 -11.07 -10.43 2.14
CA ARG A 251 -10.51 -11.59 2.82
C ARG A 251 -8.99 -11.42 2.95
N ARG A 252 -8.48 -11.52 4.17
CA ARG A 252 -7.05 -11.36 4.47
C ARG A 252 -6.20 -12.36 3.69
N GLU A 253 -6.63 -13.61 3.69
CA GLU A 253 -5.98 -14.73 3.01
C GLU A 253 -5.95 -14.58 1.48
N ASP A 254 -6.74 -13.66 0.91
CA ASP A 254 -6.78 -13.40 -0.53
C ASP A 254 -6.01 -12.13 -0.92
N GLU A 255 -5.88 -11.14 -0.03
CA GLU A 255 -5.43 -9.79 -0.41
C GLU A 255 -4.41 -9.13 0.54
N PHE A 256 -4.05 -9.74 1.67
CA PHE A 256 -3.18 -9.10 2.67
C PHE A 256 -2.11 -10.04 3.24
N GLY A 257 -0.92 -9.98 2.64
CA GLY A 257 0.29 -10.68 3.08
C GLY A 257 1.46 -9.71 3.23
N PRO A 258 1.49 -8.89 4.31
CA PRO A 258 2.54 -7.88 4.51
C PRO A 258 3.91 -8.52 4.83
N VAL A 259 4.98 -7.82 4.45
CA VAL A 259 6.37 -8.18 4.74
C VAL A 259 7.04 -7.05 5.50
N LYS A 260 7.00 -7.13 6.84
CA LYS A 260 7.52 -6.13 7.78
C LYS A 260 8.70 -6.65 8.62
N ASN A 261 8.77 -7.97 8.80
CA ASN A 261 9.74 -8.64 9.65
C ASN A 261 10.73 -9.47 8.83
N ALA A 262 11.89 -9.77 9.42
CA ALA A 262 12.92 -10.58 8.78
C ALA A 262 12.47 -12.04 8.53
N PRO A 263 13.12 -12.78 7.61
CA PRO A 263 12.90 -14.22 7.43
C PRO A 263 12.96 -14.99 8.76
N GLY A 264 12.08 -15.99 8.89
CA GLY A 264 11.93 -16.81 10.10
C GLY A 264 11.05 -16.20 11.19
N ALA A 265 10.62 -14.94 11.07
CA ALA A 265 9.63 -14.38 11.99
C ALA A 265 8.24 -15.03 11.76
N ALA A 266 7.50 -15.22 12.86
CA ALA A 266 6.22 -15.94 12.87
C ALA A 266 5.06 -15.18 12.19
N ALA A 267 5.19 -13.88 11.99
CA ALA A 267 4.18 -13.02 11.36
C ALA A 267 4.87 -11.99 10.45
N ASP A 268 4.15 -11.55 9.42
CA ASP A 268 4.52 -10.51 8.47
C ASP A 268 5.96 -10.63 7.94
N SER A 269 6.38 -11.84 7.56
CA SER A 269 7.73 -12.14 7.07
C SER A 269 7.70 -12.63 5.62
N PRO A 270 8.85 -12.69 4.92
CA PRO A 270 8.92 -13.30 3.60
C PRO A 270 8.40 -14.74 3.56
N ASP A 271 8.55 -15.48 4.66
CA ASP A 271 8.08 -16.88 4.75
C ASP A 271 6.56 -16.96 4.88
N THR A 272 5.93 -16.09 5.70
CA THR A 272 4.47 -16.05 5.82
C THR A 272 3.80 -15.54 4.54
N ALA A 273 4.38 -14.52 3.88
CA ALA A 273 3.89 -14.02 2.61
C ALA A 273 4.00 -15.07 1.49
N ARG A 274 5.13 -15.78 1.40
CA ARG A 274 5.31 -16.88 0.45
C ARG A 274 4.30 -18.00 0.69
N ALA A 275 4.10 -18.41 1.95
CA ALA A 275 3.13 -19.44 2.28
C ALA A 275 1.70 -19.03 1.88
N LEU A 276 1.30 -17.78 2.12
CA LEU A 276 0.01 -17.24 1.72
C LEU A 276 -0.18 -17.27 0.20
N LEU A 277 0.79 -16.81 -0.58
CA LEU A 277 0.68 -16.80 -2.05
C LEU A 277 0.60 -18.23 -2.64
N LEU A 278 1.35 -19.17 -2.06
CA LEU A 278 1.34 -20.56 -2.49
C LEU A 278 0.02 -21.28 -2.12
N ASP A 279 -0.57 -20.93 -0.97
CA ASP A 279 -1.92 -21.39 -0.60
C ASP A 279 -2.99 -20.78 -1.51
N LEU A 280 -2.89 -19.49 -1.82
CA LEU A 280 -3.79 -18.81 -2.76
C LEU A 280 -3.78 -19.48 -4.14
N GLY A 281 -2.60 -19.76 -4.69
CA GLY A 281 -2.47 -20.45 -5.97
C GLY A 281 -3.01 -21.87 -5.94
N ARG A 282 -2.81 -22.62 -4.84
CA ARG A 282 -3.48 -23.92 -4.63
C ARG A 282 -5.00 -23.78 -4.70
N ARG A 283 -5.58 -22.85 -3.94
CA ARG A 283 -7.04 -22.62 -3.92
C ARG A 283 -7.57 -22.24 -5.30
N TYR A 284 -6.82 -21.47 -6.09
CA TYR A 284 -7.19 -21.15 -7.46
C TYR A 284 -7.22 -22.39 -8.37
N VAL A 285 -6.21 -23.26 -8.29
CA VAL A 285 -6.16 -24.50 -9.06
C VAL A 285 -7.28 -25.46 -8.66
N GLU A 286 -7.52 -25.64 -7.37
CA GLU A 286 -8.59 -26.49 -6.85
C GLU A 286 -9.98 -25.96 -7.28
N ALA A 287 -10.20 -24.65 -7.20
CA ALA A 287 -11.43 -24.01 -7.68
C ALA A 287 -11.64 -24.18 -9.20
N ALA A 288 -10.56 -24.31 -9.96
CA ALA A 288 -10.60 -24.58 -11.40
C ALA A 288 -10.78 -26.07 -11.74
N GLY A 289 -10.92 -26.95 -10.74
CA GLY A 289 -11.13 -28.40 -10.89
C GLY A 289 -9.85 -29.25 -10.87
N GLY A 290 -8.72 -28.66 -10.48
CA GLY A 290 -7.44 -29.37 -10.35
C GLY A 290 -7.30 -30.09 -9.01
N ALA A 291 -6.42 -31.08 -8.97
CA ALA A 291 -5.98 -31.70 -7.72
C ALA A 291 -4.52 -31.33 -7.46
N VAL A 292 -4.20 -31.02 -6.19
CA VAL A 292 -2.85 -30.67 -5.75
C VAL A 292 -2.42 -31.68 -4.70
N ASP A 293 -1.43 -32.52 -5.04
CA ASP A 293 -0.97 -33.58 -4.16
C ASP A 293 0.07 -33.07 -3.14
N GLY A 294 0.00 -33.61 -1.91
CA GLY A 294 0.96 -33.30 -0.85
C GLY A 294 0.75 -31.93 -0.18
N PRO A 295 1.67 -31.50 0.70
CA PRO A 295 1.55 -30.26 1.46
C PRO A 295 2.11 -29.02 0.75
N GLY A 296 2.65 -29.15 -0.46
CA GLY A 296 3.26 -28.04 -1.20
C GLY A 296 2.20 -27.10 -1.79
N GLY A 297 2.39 -25.79 -1.72
CA GLY A 297 1.48 -24.86 -2.41
C GLY A 297 1.92 -24.58 -3.85
N ILE A 298 1.08 -23.90 -4.61
CA ILE A 298 1.27 -23.64 -6.05
C ILE A 298 1.48 -22.15 -6.27
N GLU A 299 2.49 -21.80 -7.06
CA GLU A 299 2.64 -20.43 -7.56
C GLU A 299 1.87 -20.28 -8.88
N VAL A 300 0.93 -19.34 -8.92
CA VAL A 300 0.21 -18.97 -10.14
C VAL A 300 0.71 -17.60 -10.59
N SER A 301 1.31 -17.55 -11.78
CA SER A 301 1.77 -16.27 -12.35
C SER A 301 0.58 -15.32 -12.59
N PRO A 302 0.70 -14.03 -12.25
CA PRO A 302 -0.32 -13.02 -12.58
C PRO A 302 -0.59 -12.87 -14.08
N LEU A 303 0.34 -13.31 -14.94
CA LEU A 303 0.14 -13.33 -16.41
C LEU A 303 -0.76 -14.48 -16.86
N LEU A 304 -0.89 -15.53 -16.05
CA LEU A 304 -1.79 -16.64 -16.30
C LEU A 304 -3.17 -16.37 -15.72
N SER A 305 -3.23 -15.81 -14.51
CA SER A 305 -4.47 -15.50 -13.81
C SER A 305 -4.26 -14.39 -12.79
N TYR A 306 -5.11 -13.37 -12.81
CA TYR A 306 -5.04 -12.23 -11.89
C TYR A 306 -5.61 -12.59 -10.51
N ARG A 307 -6.71 -13.33 -10.47
CA ARG A 307 -7.44 -13.68 -9.24
C ARG A 307 -8.06 -15.08 -9.29
N GLY A 308 -7.44 -16.00 -10.01
CA GLY A 308 -7.87 -17.40 -10.15
C GLY A 308 -8.78 -17.67 -11.36
N GLU A 309 -9.20 -16.65 -12.10
CA GLU A 309 -9.95 -16.82 -13.35
C GLU A 309 -9.09 -17.43 -14.47
N GLY A 310 -9.74 -18.09 -15.44
CA GLY A 310 -9.07 -18.55 -16.65
C GLY A 310 -8.20 -19.81 -16.52
N LEU A 311 -8.14 -20.44 -15.33
CA LEU A 311 -7.23 -21.56 -15.07
C LEU A 311 -7.68 -22.93 -15.59
N SER A 312 -8.97 -23.12 -15.90
CA SER A 312 -9.51 -24.46 -16.22
C SER A 312 -8.77 -25.16 -17.37
N ALA A 313 -8.35 -24.44 -18.41
CA ALA A 313 -7.61 -25.02 -19.54
C ALA A 313 -6.18 -25.41 -19.15
N ALA A 314 -5.50 -24.58 -18.36
CA ALA A 314 -4.13 -24.85 -17.88
C ALA A 314 -4.11 -26.06 -16.94
N VAL A 315 -5.10 -26.15 -16.04
CA VAL A 315 -5.28 -27.27 -15.13
C VAL A 315 -5.58 -28.57 -15.90
N ALA A 316 -6.47 -28.53 -16.89
CA ALA A 316 -6.78 -29.71 -17.71
C ALA A 316 -5.58 -30.20 -18.52
N ALA A 317 -4.72 -29.29 -19.00
CA ALA A 317 -3.50 -29.64 -19.71
C ALA A 317 -2.48 -30.35 -18.80
N ALA A 318 -2.24 -29.81 -17.59
CA ALA A 318 -1.33 -30.41 -16.61
C ALA A 318 -1.82 -31.78 -16.08
N ALA A 319 -3.14 -32.01 -16.07
CA ALA A 319 -3.68 -33.33 -15.75
C ALA A 319 -3.45 -34.36 -16.88
N ALA A 320 -3.35 -33.91 -18.13
CA ALA A 320 -3.26 -34.78 -19.30
C ALA A 320 -1.82 -35.19 -19.67
N ASP A 321 -0.82 -34.37 -19.31
CA ASP A 321 0.59 -34.61 -19.63
C ASP A 321 1.33 -35.46 -18.56
N GLY A 322 0.66 -35.79 -17.45
CA GLY A 322 1.27 -36.55 -16.35
C GLY A 322 2.33 -35.78 -15.58
N SER A 323 2.63 -34.54 -15.98
CA SER A 323 3.22 -33.53 -15.12
C SER A 323 2.09 -32.83 -14.37
N GLY A 324 1.41 -33.60 -13.52
CA GLY A 324 0.55 -33.01 -12.51
C GLY A 324 1.34 -31.93 -11.75
N PRO A 325 0.69 -30.82 -11.35
CA PRO A 325 1.30 -29.89 -10.41
C PRO A 325 1.68 -30.58 -9.09
#